data_AF-A0A6P3Z718-F1
#
_entry.id   AF-A0A6P3Z718-F1
#
_cell.length_a   1.000
_cell.length_b   1.000
_cell.length_c   1.000
_cell.angle_alpha   90.00
_cell.angle_beta   90.00
_cell.angle_gamma   90.00
#
_symmetry.space_group_name_H-M   'P 1'
#
loop_
_entity.id
_entity.type
_entity.pdbx_description
1 polymer ?
#
loop_
_entity_poly.entity_id
_entity_poly.type
_entity_poly.pdbx_seq_one_letter_code
_entity_poly.pdbx_strand_id
1 'polypeptide(L)'
;MGAFLSLSGTKSGTTESQVVSQHETYKRQRMSFSIDEESPRLIPSLPDELSIQIIARLPRICYFNVRLVSRKWKKTVMGPELYKLRKELGTTEEWLYLLTKVEEDRLLWHALDPLSRKWQRLPRMPNVVYEEESCKGLSSLWMWNMLETSNKIAGVIRSWLGQKSSFDQMPFCGCAVGAVDGCLYVIGGFSRASAMKCVWKFDPVQNTWSEVTAMSTGRAYCKTGILNNKLYVVGGVSRGRGGLTPLQSAEVFDPSIGTWSQVPSMPFSKAQLVPTAFLADMLKPIATGLTSYKGRLCVPQSLYSWPFFVDVGGEIYDPETDSWNEMPVGMGEGWPARQAGT
;
A
#
# COMPACT_ATOMS: atom_id res chain seq x y z
N MET A 1 -22.78 37.42 -47.09
CA MET A 1 -23.86 38.13 -47.82
C MET A 1 -25.15 37.90 -47.06
N GLY A 2 -25.81 38.99 -46.67
CA GLY A 2 -26.94 39.03 -45.74
C GLY A 2 -28.27 38.56 -46.34
N ALA A 3 -29.28 38.59 -45.48
CA ALA A 3 -30.55 37.90 -45.53
C ALA A 3 -31.68 38.59 -46.32
N PHE A 4 -32.90 38.01 -46.16
CA PHE A 4 -34.25 38.51 -46.44
C PHE A 4 -34.76 38.23 -47.88
N LEU A 5 -36.02 37.83 -48.17
CA LEU A 5 -37.32 38.23 -47.62
C LEU A 5 -38.42 37.15 -47.82
N SER A 6 -39.48 37.29 -47.02
CA SER A 6 -40.80 36.65 -46.97
C SER A 6 -41.77 37.01 -48.10
N LEU A 7 -42.90 36.28 -48.22
CA LEU A 7 -44.32 36.71 -48.49
C LEU A 7 -45.14 35.44 -48.85
N SER A 8 -46.45 35.21 -48.63
CA SER A 8 -47.58 35.90 -47.97
C SER A 8 -48.88 35.10 -48.18
N GLY A 9 -49.86 35.23 -47.26
CA GLY A 9 -51.33 35.06 -47.48
C GLY A 9 -51.87 33.63 -47.30
N THR A 10 -53.03 33.34 -46.70
CA THR A 10 -54.35 34.03 -46.62
C THR A 10 -55.22 33.35 -45.54
N LYS A 11 -55.71 34.09 -44.51
CA LYS A 11 -57.11 34.52 -44.21
C LYS A 11 -58.27 33.50 -44.25
N SER A 12 -58.93 33.28 -43.10
CA SER A 12 -60.37 33.48 -42.76
C SER A 12 -60.70 32.67 -41.50
N GLY A 13 -61.42 33.07 -40.45
CA GLY A 13 -62.18 34.26 -40.07
C GLY A 13 -63.17 33.84 -38.94
N THR A 14 -63.37 34.70 -37.93
CA THR A 14 -64.65 34.96 -37.17
C THR A 14 -65.28 33.81 -36.33
N THR A 15 -65.76 33.94 -35.07
CA THR A 15 -65.98 35.04 -34.09
C THR A 15 -66.34 34.41 -32.71
N GLU A 16 -66.07 35.14 -31.60
CA GLU A 16 -66.81 35.18 -30.29
C GLU A 16 -67.02 33.91 -29.43
N SER A 17 -67.12 33.91 -28.10
CA SER A 17 -66.93 34.87 -27.00
C SER A 17 -66.81 34.05 -25.68
N GLN A 18 -66.39 34.73 -24.61
CA GLN A 18 -66.02 34.33 -23.24
C GLN A 18 -66.90 33.29 -22.51
N VAL A 19 -66.30 32.52 -21.58
CA VAL A 19 -66.57 32.52 -20.10
C VAL A 19 -65.42 31.77 -19.36
N VAL A 20 -65.07 32.28 -18.18
CA VAL A 20 -64.03 31.91 -17.21
C VAL A 20 -64.30 30.59 -16.46
N SER A 21 -63.26 29.83 -16.09
CA SER A 21 -63.07 29.11 -14.79
C SER A 21 -61.93 28.08 -14.89
N GLN A 22 -60.72 28.38 -14.38
CA GLN A 22 -60.11 27.84 -13.14
C GLN A 22 -59.93 26.30 -13.04
N HIS A 23 -58.64 25.94 -12.85
CA HIS A 23 -58.12 24.80 -12.06
C HIS A 23 -58.38 23.36 -12.54
N GLU A 24 -57.35 22.68 -13.07
CA GLU A 24 -56.56 21.66 -12.33
C GLU A 24 -55.77 20.68 -13.25
N THR A 25 -54.47 20.53 -12.92
CA THR A 25 -53.58 19.37 -13.08
C THR A 25 -53.55 18.56 -14.39
N TYR A 26 -52.54 18.84 -15.22
CA TYR A 26 -52.04 17.89 -16.23
C TYR A 26 -50.95 16.98 -15.65
N LYS A 27 -51.32 15.76 -15.23
CA LYS A 27 -50.36 14.65 -15.15
C LYS A 27 -50.01 14.22 -16.57
N ARG A 28 -48.88 14.67 -17.09
CA ARG A 28 -48.32 14.19 -18.35
C ARG A 28 -47.75 12.79 -18.14
N GLN A 29 -48.57 11.77 -18.42
CA GLN A 29 -48.12 10.39 -18.59
C GLN A 29 -47.06 10.36 -19.70
N ARG A 30 -45.80 10.16 -19.30
CA ARG A 30 -44.70 9.87 -20.21
C ARG A 30 -44.76 8.37 -20.51
N MET A 31 -45.38 8.01 -21.62
CA MET A 31 -45.13 6.71 -22.24
C MET A 31 -43.67 6.70 -22.68
N SER A 32 -42.82 5.92 -22.00
CA SER A 32 -41.57 5.45 -22.55
C SER A 32 -41.75 3.97 -22.87
N PHE A 33 -41.76 3.66 -24.17
CA PHE A 33 -41.66 2.31 -24.70
C PHE A 33 -40.51 1.58 -23.99
N SER A 34 -40.82 0.46 -23.35
CA SER A 34 -39.85 -0.54 -22.92
C SER A 34 -39.31 -1.23 -24.17
N ILE A 35 -38.31 -0.63 -24.82
CA ILE A 35 -37.33 -1.42 -25.54
C ILE A 35 -36.51 -2.07 -24.43
N ASP A 36 -36.64 -3.39 -24.34
CA ASP A 36 -35.77 -4.26 -23.58
C ASP A 36 -34.35 -4.03 -24.14
N GLU A 37 -33.61 -3.06 -23.59
CA GLU A 37 -32.26 -2.74 -24.02
C GLU A 37 -31.37 -3.94 -23.68
N GLU A 38 -31.21 -4.84 -24.65
CA GLU A 38 -30.01 -5.67 -24.78
C GLU A 38 -28.82 -4.78 -24.40
N SER A 39 -28.19 -5.09 -23.26
CA SER A 39 -27.15 -4.23 -22.70
C SER A 39 -26.14 -3.88 -23.82
N PRO A 40 -25.94 -2.59 -24.15
CA PRO A 40 -25.15 -2.24 -25.33
C PRO A 40 -23.77 -2.89 -25.23
N ARG A 41 -23.34 -3.53 -26.31
CA ARG A 41 -22.01 -4.17 -26.41
C ARG A 41 -20.92 -3.14 -26.10
N LEU A 42 -19.78 -3.59 -25.57
CA LEU A 42 -18.65 -2.72 -25.24
C LEU A 42 -18.23 -1.91 -26.48
N ILE A 43 -17.87 -2.60 -27.56
CA ILE A 43 -17.62 -1.97 -28.86
C ILE A 43 -18.80 -2.31 -29.77
N PRO A 44 -19.48 -1.31 -30.38
CA PRO A 44 -20.53 -1.58 -31.35
C PRO A 44 -20.01 -2.53 -32.44
N SER A 45 -20.84 -3.48 -32.87
CA SER A 45 -20.50 -4.54 -33.85
C SER A 45 -19.48 -5.60 -33.44
N LEU A 46 -18.90 -5.54 -32.24
CA LEU A 46 -17.92 -6.54 -31.77
C LEU A 46 -18.48 -7.35 -30.58
N PRO A 47 -18.20 -8.67 -30.49
CA PRO A 47 -18.43 -9.43 -29.26
C PRO A 47 -17.67 -8.82 -28.06
N ASP A 48 -18.27 -8.88 -26.86
CA ASP A 48 -17.67 -8.32 -25.65
C ASP A 48 -16.33 -8.99 -25.32
N GLU A 49 -16.18 -10.29 -25.58
CA GLU A 49 -14.93 -11.04 -25.40
C GLU A 49 -13.76 -10.42 -26.18
N LEU A 50 -13.96 -10.17 -27.47
CA LEU A 50 -12.96 -9.51 -28.32
C LEU A 50 -12.74 -8.06 -27.90
N SER A 51 -13.80 -7.38 -27.46
CA SER A 51 -13.71 -6.01 -26.96
C SER A 51 -12.82 -5.92 -25.71
N ILE A 52 -12.97 -6.84 -24.77
CA ILE A 52 -12.16 -6.92 -23.54
C ILE A 52 -10.71 -7.23 -23.91
N GLN A 53 -10.48 -8.14 -24.85
CA GLN A 53 -9.14 -8.45 -25.36
C GLN A 53 -8.44 -7.24 -26.02
N ILE A 54 -9.18 -6.38 -26.73
CA ILE A 54 -8.64 -5.12 -27.28
C ILE A 54 -8.28 -4.17 -26.14
N ILE A 55 -9.19 -3.97 -25.18
CA ILE A 55 -8.97 -3.08 -24.03
C ILE A 55 -7.77 -3.56 -23.18
N ALA A 56 -7.59 -4.87 -23.02
CA ALA A 56 -6.47 -5.49 -22.31
C ALA A 56 -5.11 -5.28 -23.00
N ARG A 57 -5.07 -4.87 -24.27
CA ARG A 57 -3.82 -4.57 -24.98
C ARG A 57 -3.45 -3.09 -24.96
N LEU A 58 -4.36 -2.22 -24.52
CA LEU A 58 -4.06 -0.79 -24.40
C LEU A 58 -3.07 -0.55 -23.24
N PRO A 59 -2.13 0.41 -23.37
CA PRO A 59 -1.27 0.80 -22.27
C PRO A 59 -2.09 1.26 -21.05
N ARG A 60 -1.68 0.88 -19.84
CA ARG A 60 -2.40 1.18 -18.59
C ARG A 60 -2.69 2.68 -18.40
N ILE A 61 -1.79 3.56 -18.88
CA ILE A 61 -1.96 5.01 -18.80
C ILE A 61 -3.24 5.51 -19.50
N CYS A 62 -3.73 4.77 -20.51
CA CYS A 62 -4.95 5.11 -21.24
C CYS A 62 -6.23 4.81 -20.45
N TYR A 63 -6.16 3.99 -19.39
CA TYR A 63 -7.36 3.50 -18.67
C TYR A 63 -8.16 4.62 -18.00
N PHE A 64 -7.49 5.73 -17.66
CA PHE A 64 -8.15 6.95 -17.20
C PHE A 64 -9.14 7.55 -18.19
N ASN A 65 -8.86 7.45 -19.49
CA ASN A 65 -9.73 7.94 -20.56
C ASN A 65 -10.72 6.85 -21.00
N VAL A 66 -10.27 5.60 -21.07
CA VAL A 66 -11.10 4.44 -21.44
C VAL A 66 -12.31 4.31 -20.48
N ARG A 67 -12.12 4.51 -19.18
CA ARG A 67 -13.22 4.46 -18.20
C ARG A 67 -14.28 5.58 -18.37
N LEU A 68 -14.00 6.63 -19.15
CA LEU A 68 -14.92 7.74 -19.39
C LEU A 68 -15.87 7.48 -20.57
N VAL A 69 -15.58 6.47 -21.41
CA VAL A 69 -16.36 6.16 -22.62
C VAL A 69 -17.79 5.73 -22.29
N SER A 70 -17.97 4.81 -21.34
CA SER A 70 -19.28 4.38 -20.88
C SER A 70 -19.23 3.73 -19.49
N ARG A 71 -20.39 3.57 -18.84
CA ARG A 71 -20.50 2.84 -17.55
C ARG A 71 -20.02 1.40 -17.67
N LYS A 72 -20.27 0.75 -18.82
CA LYS A 72 -19.84 -0.63 -19.08
C LYS A 72 -18.32 -0.72 -19.21
N TRP A 73 -17.70 0.19 -19.98
CA TRP A 73 -16.23 0.28 -20.08
C TRP A 73 -15.60 0.53 -18.73
N LYS A 74 -16.16 1.46 -17.93
CA LYS A 74 -15.70 1.71 -16.56
C LYS A 74 -15.73 0.43 -15.72
N LYS A 75 -16.84 -0.31 -15.73
CA LYS A 75 -17.00 -1.57 -14.99
C LYS A 75 -15.99 -2.63 -15.44
N THR A 76 -15.77 -2.77 -16.75
CA THR A 76 -14.80 -3.72 -17.33
C THR A 76 -13.37 -3.36 -16.95
N VAL A 77 -12.99 -2.08 -17.08
CA VAL A 77 -11.63 -1.60 -16.77
C VAL A 77 -11.31 -1.70 -15.30
N MET A 78 -12.26 -1.35 -14.42
CA MET A 78 -12.09 -1.46 -12.97
C MET A 78 -12.28 -2.88 -12.44
N GLY A 79 -12.60 -3.85 -13.30
CA GLY A 79 -12.83 -5.24 -12.91
C GLY A 79 -11.52 -6.01 -12.70
N PRO A 80 -11.51 -7.00 -11.79
CA PRO A 80 -10.32 -7.82 -11.54
C PRO A 80 -9.93 -8.69 -12.74
N GLU A 81 -10.89 -9.06 -13.59
CA GLU A 81 -10.65 -9.95 -14.73
C GLU A 81 -9.76 -9.33 -15.80
N LEU A 82 -9.79 -7.99 -15.95
CA LEU A 82 -8.96 -7.34 -16.96
C LEU A 82 -7.47 -7.49 -16.63
N TYR A 83 -7.09 -7.37 -15.36
CA TYR A 83 -5.69 -7.54 -14.97
C TYR A 83 -5.22 -8.99 -15.15
N LYS A 84 -6.06 -9.98 -14.82
CA LYS A 84 -5.76 -11.40 -15.07
C LYS A 84 -5.54 -11.67 -16.55
N LEU A 85 -6.45 -11.18 -17.41
CA LEU A 85 -6.32 -11.33 -18.86
C LEU A 85 -5.05 -10.66 -19.40
N ARG A 86 -4.68 -9.48 -18.88
CA ARG A 86 -3.41 -8.84 -19.25
C ARG A 86 -2.20 -9.70 -18.89
N LYS A 87 -2.24 -10.35 -17.73
CA LYS A 87 -1.18 -11.26 -17.27
C LYS A 87 -1.08 -12.47 -18.18
N GLU A 88 -2.21 -13.06 -18.57
CA GLU A 88 -2.27 -14.18 -19.53
C GLU A 88 -1.76 -13.79 -20.92
N LEU A 89 -2.07 -12.57 -21.38
CA LEU A 89 -1.62 -12.03 -22.66
C LEU A 89 -0.16 -11.52 -22.63
N GLY A 90 0.48 -11.46 -21.46
CA GLY A 90 1.83 -10.90 -21.30
C GLY A 90 1.91 -9.39 -21.57
N THR A 91 0.82 -8.64 -21.40
CA THR A 91 0.75 -7.19 -21.66
C THR A 91 0.89 -6.33 -20.41
N THR A 92 1.14 -6.93 -19.24
CA THR A 92 1.32 -6.20 -17.98
C THR A 92 2.61 -5.38 -17.99
N GLU A 93 2.51 -4.09 -17.67
CA GLU A 93 3.66 -3.20 -17.57
C GLU A 93 4.19 -3.09 -16.13
N GLU A 94 5.51 -3.03 -16.00
CA GLU A 94 6.20 -2.80 -14.73
C GLU A 94 6.46 -1.31 -14.52
N TRP A 95 5.59 -0.64 -13.78
CA TRP A 95 5.76 0.78 -13.48
C TRP A 95 6.75 0.98 -12.34
N LEU A 96 7.60 2.00 -12.47
CA LEU A 96 8.48 2.42 -11.39
C LEU A 96 7.75 3.41 -10.49
N TYR A 97 7.65 3.08 -9.20
CA TYR A 97 7.08 3.96 -8.18
C TYR A 97 8.20 4.60 -7.37
N LEU A 98 8.08 5.91 -7.14
CA LEU A 98 9.06 6.70 -6.41
C LEU A 98 8.33 7.51 -5.32
N LEU A 99 8.80 7.39 -4.09
CA LEU A 99 8.40 8.26 -2.99
C LEU A 99 9.49 9.31 -2.80
N THR A 100 9.15 10.57 -3.06
CA THR A 100 10.07 11.70 -2.92
C THR A 100 9.66 12.54 -1.72
N LYS A 101 10.64 12.92 -0.89
CA LYS A 101 10.47 13.95 0.13
C LYS A 101 10.77 15.31 -0.49
N VAL A 102 9.77 16.20 -0.50
CA VAL A 102 9.91 17.61 -0.92
C VAL A 102 10.09 18.47 0.33
N GLU A 103 10.44 19.75 0.16
CA GLU A 103 10.53 20.76 1.24
C GLU A 103 9.29 20.69 2.18
N GLU A 104 9.51 20.91 3.48
CA GLU A 104 8.52 20.78 4.58
C GLU A 104 8.05 19.35 4.91
N ASP A 105 8.88 18.31 4.71
CA ASP A 105 8.54 16.92 5.08
C ASP A 105 7.31 16.34 4.36
N ARG A 106 6.96 16.94 3.20
CA ARG A 106 5.86 16.48 2.36
C ARG A 106 6.32 15.31 1.50
N LEU A 107 5.72 14.16 1.73
CA LEU A 107 5.92 12.97 0.91
C LEU A 107 5.02 13.01 -0.33
N LEU A 108 5.62 12.86 -1.51
CA LEU A 108 4.92 12.79 -2.80
C LEU A 108 5.25 11.48 -3.51
N TRP A 109 4.19 10.80 -3.93
CA TRP A 109 4.30 9.60 -4.76
C TRP A 109 4.27 9.96 -6.24
N HIS A 110 5.22 9.42 -6.98
CA HIS A 110 5.31 9.48 -8.43
C HIS A 110 5.35 8.08 -9.01
N ALA A 111 4.83 7.92 -10.22
CA ALA A 111 4.91 6.69 -10.97
C ALA A 111 5.36 6.98 -12.40
N LEU A 112 6.32 6.22 -12.92
CA LEU A 112 6.79 6.30 -14.29
C LEU A 112 6.17 5.18 -15.11
N ASP A 113 5.46 5.55 -16.16
CA ASP A 113 5.03 4.61 -17.18
C ASP A 113 6.22 4.24 -18.08
N PRO A 114 6.63 2.95 -18.14
CA PRO A 114 7.78 2.53 -18.92
C PRO A 114 7.57 2.69 -20.43
N LEU A 115 6.33 2.59 -20.92
CA LEU A 115 6.05 2.64 -22.37
C LEU A 115 6.00 4.08 -22.87
N SER A 116 5.28 4.95 -22.17
CA SER A 116 5.17 6.36 -22.57
C SER A 116 6.31 7.25 -22.04
N ARG A 117 7.13 6.74 -21.11
CA ARG A 117 8.18 7.49 -20.40
C ARG A 117 7.65 8.76 -19.71
N LYS A 118 6.38 8.73 -19.30
CA LYS A 118 5.72 9.86 -18.63
C LYS A 118 5.67 9.61 -17.14
N TRP A 119 6.05 10.63 -16.39
CA TRP A 119 5.83 10.69 -14.95
C TRP A 119 4.41 11.12 -14.64
N GLN A 120 3.76 10.41 -13.73
CA GLN A 120 2.46 10.73 -13.18
C GLN A 120 2.58 10.92 -11.67
N ARG A 121 2.00 12.00 -11.16
CA ARG A 121 1.85 12.21 -9.72
C ARG A 121 0.66 11.41 -9.21
N LEU A 122 0.87 10.66 -8.14
CA LEU A 122 -0.17 9.88 -7.47
C LEU A 122 -0.88 10.70 -6.40
N PRO A 123 -2.13 10.34 -6.05
CA PRO A 123 -2.78 10.89 -4.86
C PRO A 123 -1.93 10.66 -3.61
N ARG A 124 -2.06 11.55 -2.64
CA ARG A 124 -1.42 11.38 -1.33
C ARG A 124 -2.01 10.15 -0.64
N MET A 125 -1.14 9.35 -0.03
CA MET A 125 -1.59 8.32 0.89
C MET A 125 -2.28 9.00 2.07
N PRO A 126 -3.48 8.56 2.49
CA PRO A 126 -4.17 9.15 3.64
C PRO A 126 -3.30 9.14 4.90
N ASN A 127 -3.47 10.16 5.75
CA ASN A 127 -2.66 10.33 6.95
C ASN A 127 -2.89 9.16 7.92
N VAL A 128 -1.79 8.50 8.30
CA VAL A 128 -1.78 7.42 9.30
C VAL A 128 -1.73 8.04 10.68
N VAL A 129 -2.87 8.53 11.17
CA VAL A 129 -3.04 8.99 12.56
C VAL A 129 -4.02 8.06 13.25
N TYR A 130 -3.48 7.10 13.99
CA TYR A 130 -4.26 6.39 15.00
C TYR A 130 -4.06 7.12 16.33
N GLU A 131 -5.14 7.65 16.89
CA GLU A 131 -5.19 7.95 18.32
C GLU A 131 -5.42 6.62 19.04
N GLU A 132 -4.52 6.24 19.94
CA GLU A 132 -4.87 5.19 20.90
C GLU A 132 -5.78 5.77 21.97
N GLU A 133 -6.99 5.22 22.05
CA GLU A 133 -7.83 5.30 23.23
C GLU A 133 -7.10 4.66 24.42
N SER A 134 -6.90 5.46 25.47
CA SER A 134 -6.64 5.07 26.86
C SER A 134 -5.27 4.51 27.26
N CYS A 135 -4.44 5.40 27.81
CA CYS A 135 -3.83 5.18 29.13
C CYS A 135 -4.44 6.17 30.13
N LYS A 136 -5.77 6.10 30.31
CA LYS A 136 -6.42 6.62 31.52
C LYS A 136 -6.31 5.54 32.58
N GLY A 137 -5.21 5.58 33.35
CA GLY A 137 -5.03 4.65 34.45
C GLY A 137 -3.61 4.70 35.00
N LEU A 138 -3.49 5.29 36.20
CA LEU A 138 -2.31 5.32 37.07
C LEU A 138 -1.33 6.46 36.85
N SER A 139 -1.82 7.65 37.19
CA SER A 139 -1.19 8.42 38.26
C SER A 139 -1.02 7.53 39.51
N SER A 140 0.18 7.02 39.77
CA SER A 140 0.61 6.69 41.12
C SER A 140 2.14 6.77 41.23
N LEU A 141 2.56 7.79 41.97
CA LEU A 141 3.83 7.98 42.66
C LEU A 141 4.89 6.88 42.50
N TRP A 142 6.00 7.22 41.85
CA TRP A 142 7.30 6.66 42.22
C TRP A 142 8.26 7.81 42.59
N MET A 143 8.41 7.97 43.90
CA MET A 143 9.38 8.85 44.57
C MET A 143 10.82 8.45 44.19
N TRP A 144 11.63 9.44 43.87
CA TRP A 144 13.09 9.32 43.81
C TRP A 144 13.73 9.71 45.14
N ASN A 145 14.98 9.27 45.33
CA ASN A 145 15.99 9.55 46.39
C ASN A 145 16.11 8.39 47.40
N MET A 146 17.25 7.79 47.73
CA MET A 146 18.69 8.15 47.84
C MET A 146 19.50 6.86 47.55
N LEU A 147 20.79 6.77 47.22
CA LEU A 147 22.00 7.52 47.58
C LEU A 147 23.09 7.23 46.52
N GLU A 148 24.01 8.17 46.38
CA GLU A 148 25.05 8.30 45.35
C GLU A 148 26.11 7.18 45.35
N THR A 149 26.68 6.88 44.18
CA THR A 149 28.10 7.24 43.90
C THR A 149 28.51 6.94 42.46
N SER A 150 29.19 7.94 41.89
CA SER A 150 30.12 7.89 40.76
C SER A 150 29.57 8.08 39.32
N ASN A 151 30.12 9.17 38.77
CA ASN A 151 30.52 9.40 37.38
C ASN A 151 29.53 10.14 36.47
N LYS A 152 29.85 11.43 36.34
CA LYS A 152 29.35 12.48 35.43
C LYS A 152 29.42 12.15 33.92
N ILE A 153 29.40 10.87 33.53
CA ILE A 153 29.36 10.41 32.14
C ILE A 153 27.92 10.06 31.73
N ALA A 154 27.07 9.65 32.68
CA ALA A 154 25.66 9.38 32.40
C ALA A 154 24.80 10.65 32.20
N GLY A 155 25.27 11.82 32.66
CA GLY A 155 24.56 13.11 32.49
C GLY A 155 24.65 13.66 31.06
N VAL A 156 25.80 13.47 30.40
CA VAL A 156 26.04 13.96 29.04
C VAL A 156 25.36 13.05 28.01
N ILE A 157 25.34 11.73 28.24
CA ILE A 157 24.62 10.77 27.39
C ILE A 157 23.10 10.90 27.56
N ARG A 158 22.60 11.22 28.76
CA ARG A 158 21.17 11.53 28.98
C ARG A 158 20.72 12.86 28.35
N SER A 159 21.63 13.81 28.10
CA SER A 159 21.29 15.02 27.33
C SER A 159 21.16 14.75 25.83
N TRP A 160 21.74 13.65 25.31
CA TRP A 160 21.64 13.28 23.90
C TRP A 160 20.52 12.26 23.63
N LEU A 161 20.16 11.43 24.62
CA LEU A 161 18.97 10.56 24.60
C LEU A 161 17.72 11.22 25.22
N GLY A 162 17.85 12.45 25.71
CA GLY A 162 16.83 13.20 26.44
C GLY A 162 15.85 13.98 25.55
N GLN A 163 15.53 13.50 24.35
CA GLN A 163 14.48 14.11 23.53
C GLN A 163 13.17 13.35 23.73
N LYS A 164 12.63 13.43 24.96
CA LYS A 164 11.28 12.96 25.27
C LYS A 164 10.19 13.83 24.60
N SER A 165 10.59 14.85 23.85
CA SER A 165 9.75 15.82 23.13
C SER A 165 9.90 15.78 21.60
N SER A 166 10.51 14.75 20.99
CA SER A 166 10.55 14.58 19.52
C SER A 166 9.79 13.37 18.98
N PHE A 167 9.36 12.43 19.85
CA PHE A 167 8.68 11.21 19.41
C PHE A 167 7.21 11.41 19.03
N ASP A 168 6.53 12.41 19.60
CA ASP A 168 5.15 12.77 19.24
C ASP A 168 5.04 13.41 17.84
N GLN A 169 6.18 13.80 17.26
CA GLN A 169 6.29 14.46 15.97
C GLN A 169 7.13 13.65 14.96
N MET A 170 7.34 12.34 15.21
CA MET A 170 8.05 11.49 14.27
C MET A 170 7.20 11.29 13.01
N PRO A 171 7.67 11.71 11.82
CA PRO A 171 6.95 11.48 10.58
C PRO A 171 6.90 9.99 10.26
N PHE A 172 5.86 9.59 9.54
CA PHE A 172 5.66 8.21 9.11
C PHE A 172 6.90 7.68 8.38
N CYS A 173 7.56 6.66 8.95
CA CYS A 173 8.81 6.11 8.43
C CYS A 173 8.89 4.60 8.60
N GLY A 174 9.90 3.96 7.97
CA GLY A 174 10.15 2.53 8.15
C GLY A 174 9.03 1.60 7.67
N CYS A 175 8.20 2.03 6.71
CA CYS A 175 7.24 1.15 6.06
C CYS A 175 7.94 0.24 5.04
N ALA A 176 7.37 -0.94 4.81
CA ALA A 176 7.77 -1.81 3.72
C ALA A 176 6.87 -1.56 2.51
N VAL A 177 7.39 -1.74 1.29
CA VAL A 177 6.64 -1.50 0.05
C VAL A 177 6.80 -2.69 -0.88
N GLY A 178 5.69 -3.19 -1.42
CA GLY A 178 5.68 -4.30 -2.38
C GLY A 178 4.60 -4.12 -3.43
N ALA A 179 4.80 -4.68 -4.62
CA ALA A 179 3.83 -4.63 -5.71
C ALA A 179 3.35 -6.05 -6.04
N VAL A 180 2.05 -6.30 -5.88
CA VAL A 180 1.44 -7.61 -6.16
C VAL A 180 0.06 -7.40 -6.77
N ASP A 181 -0.33 -8.30 -7.67
CA ASP A 181 -1.64 -8.25 -8.35
C ASP A 181 -1.96 -6.87 -8.98
N GLY A 182 -0.95 -6.27 -9.62
CA GLY A 182 -1.07 -4.99 -10.32
C GLY A 182 -1.20 -3.77 -9.42
N CYS A 183 -1.14 -3.95 -8.09
CA CYS A 183 -1.33 -2.90 -7.10
C CYS A 183 -0.06 -2.71 -6.25
N LEU A 184 0.10 -1.49 -5.72
CA LEU A 184 1.20 -1.17 -4.80
C LEU A 184 0.68 -1.26 -3.36
N TYR A 185 1.44 -1.89 -2.48
CA TYR A 185 1.12 -2.07 -1.06
C TYR A 185 2.19 -1.39 -0.21
N VAL A 186 1.74 -0.58 0.75
CA VAL A 186 2.57 0.05 1.80
C VAL A 186 2.17 -0.58 3.13
N ILE A 187 3.14 -1.18 3.81
CA ILE A 187 2.90 -2.10 4.91
C ILE A 187 3.55 -1.57 6.18
N GLY A 188 2.75 -1.46 7.24
CA GLY A 188 3.23 -1.09 8.58
C GLY A 188 3.92 0.27 8.58
N GLY A 189 5.05 0.34 9.30
CA GLY A 189 5.80 1.56 9.53
C GLY A 189 5.72 2.03 10.97
N PHE A 190 6.30 3.19 11.22
CA PHE A 190 6.41 3.81 12.52
C PHE A 190 5.77 5.20 12.45
N SER A 191 4.79 5.48 13.30
CA SER A 191 4.10 6.76 13.39
C SER A 191 3.81 7.08 14.85
N ARG A 192 4.03 8.34 15.28
CA ARG A 192 3.80 8.81 16.67
C ARG A 192 4.35 7.83 17.72
N ALA A 193 5.56 7.35 17.47
CA ALA A 193 6.26 6.41 18.33
C ALA A 193 5.64 4.99 18.45
N SER A 194 4.71 4.61 17.57
CA SER A 194 4.04 3.30 17.54
C SER A 194 4.28 2.56 16.21
N ALA A 195 4.42 1.23 16.29
CA ALA A 195 4.55 0.37 15.12
C ALA A 195 3.15 0.04 14.56
N MET A 196 2.96 0.32 13.27
CA MET A 196 1.65 0.25 12.63
C MET A 196 1.33 -1.16 12.13
N LYS A 197 0.04 -1.52 12.18
CA LYS A 197 -0.51 -2.77 11.60
C LYS A 197 -1.15 -2.54 10.22
N CYS A 198 -1.51 -1.29 9.91
CA CYS A 198 -2.26 -0.94 8.72
C CYS A 198 -1.49 -1.25 7.45
N VAL A 199 -2.23 -1.54 6.39
CA VAL A 199 -1.72 -1.84 5.07
C VAL A 199 -2.50 -1.02 4.06
N TRP A 200 -1.80 -0.21 3.29
CA TRP A 200 -2.40 0.67 2.29
C TRP A 200 -2.16 0.10 0.91
N LYS A 201 -3.24 -0.10 0.15
CA LYS A 201 -3.21 -0.49 -1.25
C LYS A 201 -3.45 0.72 -2.14
N PHE A 202 -2.57 0.96 -3.10
CA PHE A 202 -2.82 1.86 -4.21
C PHE A 202 -3.22 1.04 -5.44
N ASP A 203 -4.43 1.28 -5.93
CA ASP A 203 -4.94 0.73 -7.17
C ASP A 203 -4.66 1.73 -8.31
N PRO A 204 -3.77 1.40 -9.28
CA PRO A 204 -3.43 2.32 -10.37
C PRO A 204 -4.56 2.58 -11.37
N VAL A 205 -5.52 1.65 -11.47
CA VAL A 205 -6.67 1.78 -12.38
C VAL A 205 -7.72 2.72 -11.78
N GLN A 206 -7.94 2.61 -10.47
CA GLN A 206 -8.83 3.52 -9.74
C GLN A 206 -8.16 4.87 -9.47
N ASN A 207 -6.82 4.86 -9.35
CA ASN A 207 -5.99 5.97 -8.91
C ASN A 207 -6.37 6.45 -7.52
N THR A 208 -6.51 5.50 -6.61
CA THR A 208 -6.94 5.74 -5.24
C THR A 208 -6.19 4.84 -4.28
N TRP A 209 -5.99 5.36 -3.08
CA TRP A 209 -5.52 4.59 -1.93
C TRP A 209 -6.72 4.03 -1.17
N SER A 210 -6.63 2.79 -0.73
CA SER A 210 -7.60 2.13 0.15
C SER A 210 -6.85 1.35 1.21
N GLU A 211 -7.32 1.41 2.45
CA GLU A 211 -6.83 0.51 3.49
C GLU A 211 -7.35 -0.90 3.24
N VAL A 212 -6.48 -1.90 3.39
CA VAL A 212 -6.84 -3.32 3.32
C VAL A 212 -6.66 -3.97 4.68
N THR A 213 -7.00 -5.25 4.80
CA THR A 213 -6.86 -6.03 6.04
C THR A 213 -5.50 -5.79 6.68
N ALA A 214 -5.52 -5.37 7.95
CA ALA A 214 -4.32 -5.08 8.72
C ALA A 214 -3.58 -6.38 9.11
N MET A 215 -2.27 -6.25 9.34
CA MET A 215 -1.46 -7.34 9.91
C MET A 215 -1.91 -7.65 11.34
N SER A 216 -1.62 -8.86 11.82
CA SER A 216 -1.85 -9.23 13.22
C SER A 216 -0.92 -8.45 14.18
N THR A 217 0.34 -8.30 13.76
CA THR A 217 1.41 -7.67 14.53
C THR A 217 1.80 -6.34 13.90
N GLY A 218 2.00 -5.30 14.72
CA GLY A 218 2.48 -4.00 14.26
C GLY A 218 3.98 -4.05 14.00
N ARG A 219 4.41 -3.61 12.81
CA ARG A 219 5.81 -3.78 12.37
C ARG A 219 6.34 -2.50 11.74
N ALA A 220 7.50 -2.05 12.20
CA ALA A 220 8.32 -1.04 11.53
C ALA A 220 9.63 -1.65 11.04
N TYR A 221 10.22 -1.09 9.99
CA TYR A 221 11.46 -1.56 9.35
C TYR A 221 11.45 -3.05 8.97
N CYS A 222 10.25 -3.62 8.75
CA CYS A 222 10.09 -4.98 8.28
C CYS A 222 10.57 -5.14 6.83
N LYS A 223 10.85 -6.37 6.43
CA LYS A 223 11.24 -6.69 5.05
C LYS A 223 10.07 -7.33 4.33
N THR A 224 9.86 -6.96 3.08
CA THR A 224 8.79 -7.52 2.25
C THR A 224 9.34 -8.09 0.95
N GLY A 225 8.69 -9.13 0.46
CA GLY A 225 9.04 -9.84 -0.76
C GLY A 225 7.82 -10.55 -1.33
N ILE A 226 7.86 -10.82 -2.62
CA ILE A 226 6.75 -11.45 -3.34
C ILE A 226 7.17 -12.84 -3.78
N LEU A 227 6.29 -13.81 -3.51
CA LEU A 227 6.45 -15.20 -3.94
C LEU A 227 5.06 -15.78 -4.18
N ASN A 228 4.88 -16.49 -5.29
CA ASN A 228 3.62 -17.14 -5.66
C ASN A 228 2.40 -16.19 -5.62
N ASN A 229 2.58 -14.94 -6.10
CA ASN A 229 1.55 -13.89 -6.09
C ASN A 229 1.03 -13.51 -4.69
N LYS A 230 1.79 -13.83 -3.64
CA LYS A 230 1.52 -13.44 -2.25
C LYS A 230 2.62 -12.51 -1.75
N LEU A 231 2.24 -11.67 -0.79
CA LEU A 231 3.11 -10.66 -0.21
C LEU A 231 3.56 -11.12 1.17
N TYR A 232 4.85 -11.42 1.30
CA TYR A 232 5.45 -11.86 2.56
C TYR A 232 6.04 -10.66 3.29
N VAL A 233 5.92 -10.67 4.61
CA VAL A 233 6.46 -9.66 5.51
C VAL A 233 7.17 -10.37 6.63
N VAL A 234 8.44 -10.04 6.82
CA VAL A 234 9.32 -10.75 7.74
C VAL A 234 9.98 -9.77 8.69
N GLY A 235 9.93 -10.11 9.99
CA GLY A 235 10.61 -9.40 11.05
C GLY A 235 10.19 -7.94 11.23
N GLY A 236 11.18 -7.05 11.32
CA GLY A 236 11.02 -5.66 11.74
C GLY A 236 11.11 -5.50 13.25
N VAL A 237 10.67 -4.34 13.73
CA VAL A 237 10.60 -4.00 15.15
C VAL A 237 9.16 -3.63 15.53
N SER A 238 8.80 -3.99 16.75
CA SER A 238 7.60 -3.49 17.42
C SER A 238 8.00 -2.70 18.67
N ARG A 239 7.09 -1.89 19.20
CA ARG A 239 7.30 -1.20 20.47
C ARG A 239 6.56 -1.93 21.58
N GLY A 240 7.32 -2.40 22.58
CA GLY A 240 6.80 -2.96 23.82
C GLY A 240 7.01 -2.03 25.00
N ARG A 241 6.61 -2.48 26.21
CA ARG A 241 6.82 -1.76 27.48
C ARG A 241 8.29 -1.43 27.78
N GLY A 242 9.24 -2.22 27.22
CA GLY A 242 10.68 -2.04 27.39
C GLY A 242 11.40 -1.36 26.21
N GLY A 243 10.68 -0.72 25.28
CA GLY A 243 11.26 -0.09 24.09
C GLY A 243 11.08 -0.89 22.80
N LEU A 244 11.96 -0.68 21.82
CA LEU A 244 11.90 -1.38 20.53
C LEU A 244 12.38 -2.83 20.67
N THR A 245 11.55 -3.77 20.22
CA THR A 245 11.81 -5.21 20.24
C THR A 245 11.82 -5.76 18.81
N PRO A 246 12.87 -6.47 18.38
CA PRO A 246 12.89 -7.16 17.10
C PRO A 246 11.80 -8.23 17.05
N LEU A 247 11.29 -8.49 15.86
CA LEU A 247 10.30 -9.53 15.61
C LEU A 247 10.97 -10.70 14.88
N GLN A 248 10.73 -11.91 15.38
CA GLN A 248 11.01 -13.16 14.66
C GLN A 248 9.85 -13.59 13.78
N SER A 249 8.64 -13.13 14.08
CA SER A 249 7.43 -13.55 13.38
C SER A 249 7.44 -13.06 11.94
N ALA A 250 6.77 -13.83 11.08
CA ALA A 250 6.55 -13.51 9.68
C ALA A 250 5.06 -13.70 9.36
N GLU A 251 4.58 -12.95 8.38
CA GLU A 251 3.19 -13.01 7.92
C GLU A 251 3.14 -12.98 6.40
N VAL A 252 2.16 -13.67 5.82
CA VAL A 252 1.91 -13.68 4.39
C VAL A 252 0.51 -13.16 4.11
N PHE A 253 0.40 -12.22 3.19
CA PHE A 253 -0.87 -11.70 2.68
C PHE A 253 -1.20 -12.33 1.34
N ASP A 254 -2.41 -12.85 1.23
CA ASP A 254 -2.99 -13.32 -0.02
C ASP A 254 -3.94 -12.25 -0.59
N PRO A 255 -3.58 -11.55 -1.68
CA PRO A 255 -4.43 -10.53 -2.28
C PRO A 255 -5.75 -11.08 -2.84
N SER A 256 -5.81 -12.37 -3.19
CA SER A 256 -7.01 -12.97 -3.79
C SER A 256 -8.14 -13.17 -2.79
N ILE A 257 -7.78 -13.46 -1.53
CA ILE A 257 -8.72 -13.64 -0.42
C ILE A 257 -8.78 -12.38 0.46
N GLY A 258 -7.74 -11.54 0.42
CA GLY A 258 -7.61 -10.36 1.25
C GLY A 258 -7.28 -10.68 2.71
N THR A 259 -6.61 -11.80 2.98
CA THR A 259 -6.34 -12.29 4.34
C THR A 259 -4.85 -12.44 4.60
N TRP A 260 -4.48 -12.22 5.87
CA TRP A 260 -3.14 -12.50 6.40
C TRP A 260 -3.11 -13.86 7.07
N SER A 261 -2.01 -14.60 6.88
CA SER A 261 -1.72 -15.85 7.58
C SER A 261 -0.36 -15.75 8.27
N GLN A 262 -0.22 -16.41 9.41
CA GLN A 262 1.08 -16.51 10.08
C GLN A 262 1.99 -17.44 9.30
N VAL A 263 3.27 -17.08 9.27
CA VAL A 263 4.37 -17.93 8.83
C VAL A 263 5.19 -18.29 10.08
N PRO A 264 5.79 -19.49 10.17
CA PRO A 264 6.66 -19.85 11.27
C PRO A 264 7.69 -18.76 11.57
N SER A 265 7.94 -18.53 12.85
CA SER A 265 8.95 -17.57 13.29
C SER A 265 10.33 -17.99 12.80
N MET A 266 11.14 -17.00 12.39
CA MET A 266 12.53 -17.24 12.01
C MET A 266 13.32 -17.79 13.21
N PRO A 267 14.04 -18.91 13.06
CA PRO A 267 14.80 -19.51 14.15
C PRO A 267 16.00 -18.67 14.63
N PHE A 268 16.53 -17.76 13.81
CA PHE A 268 17.76 -17.00 14.11
C PHE A 268 18.94 -17.92 14.52
N SER A 269 19.01 -19.08 13.89
CA SER A 269 19.92 -20.18 14.23
C SER A 269 21.40 -19.76 14.21
N LYS A 270 21.82 -18.99 13.20
CA LYS A 270 23.21 -18.51 13.07
C LYS A 270 23.58 -17.42 14.08
N ALA A 271 22.63 -16.58 14.48
CA ALA A 271 22.85 -15.55 15.49
C ALA A 271 23.20 -16.15 16.87
N GLN A 272 22.69 -17.34 17.18
CA GLN A 272 22.96 -18.05 18.44
C GLN A 272 24.35 -18.71 18.48
N LEU A 273 24.96 -18.95 17.32
CA LEU A 273 26.27 -19.64 17.21
C LEU A 273 27.47 -18.68 17.34
N VAL A 274 27.25 -17.37 17.42
CA VAL A 274 28.33 -16.37 17.51
C VAL A 274 28.96 -16.42 18.92
N PRO A 275 30.26 -16.76 19.08
CA PRO A 275 30.85 -17.08 20.39
C PRO A 275 30.97 -15.93 21.40
N THR A 276 30.55 -14.71 21.07
CA THR A 276 30.66 -13.54 21.96
C THR A 276 29.43 -13.38 22.85
N ALA A 277 29.36 -14.20 23.90
CA ALA A 277 28.35 -14.11 24.96
C ALA A 277 28.25 -12.72 25.63
N PHE A 278 29.27 -11.86 25.51
CA PHE A 278 29.26 -10.50 26.06
C PHE A 278 28.50 -9.48 25.20
N LEU A 279 28.34 -9.72 23.89
CA LEU A 279 27.61 -8.83 22.99
C LEU A 279 26.24 -9.37 22.59
N ALA A 280 25.98 -10.68 22.72
CA ALA A 280 24.70 -11.30 22.39
C ALA A 280 23.51 -10.73 23.21
N ASP A 281 23.74 -10.32 24.46
CA ASP A 281 22.71 -9.66 25.28
C ASP A 281 22.40 -8.22 24.80
N MET A 282 23.30 -7.58 24.06
CA MET A 282 23.10 -6.24 23.49
C MET A 282 22.67 -6.28 22.01
N LEU A 283 23.10 -7.29 21.27
CA LEU A 283 22.90 -7.41 19.83
C LEU A 283 21.66 -8.23 19.54
N LYS A 284 20.65 -7.56 18.98
CA LYS A 284 19.39 -8.21 18.64
C LYS A 284 19.40 -8.65 17.17
N PRO A 285 19.12 -9.92 16.85
CA PRO A 285 19.01 -10.37 15.47
C PRO A 285 17.83 -9.72 14.76
N ILE A 286 18.06 -9.26 13.54
CA ILE A 286 17.07 -8.63 12.67
C ILE A 286 17.20 -9.16 11.24
N ALA A 287 16.07 -9.23 10.53
CA ALA A 287 16.06 -9.43 9.09
C ALA A 287 16.52 -8.14 8.38
N THR A 288 17.53 -8.24 7.52
CA THR A 288 18.10 -7.09 6.79
C THR A 288 17.61 -6.98 5.35
N GLY A 289 17.17 -8.09 4.78
CA GLY A 289 16.63 -8.17 3.42
C GLY A 289 15.62 -9.29 3.29
N LEU A 290 14.98 -9.34 2.14
CA LEU A 290 14.09 -10.43 1.74
C LEU A 290 14.04 -10.46 0.21
N THR A 291 14.34 -11.60 -0.39
CA THR A 291 14.21 -11.81 -1.83
C THR A 291 13.63 -13.19 -2.12
N SER A 292 12.97 -13.37 -3.26
CA SER A 292 12.55 -14.68 -3.74
C SER A 292 13.60 -15.25 -4.70
N TYR A 293 13.96 -16.52 -4.50
CA TYR A 293 14.90 -17.24 -5.35
C TYR A 293 14.49 -18.71 -5.44
N LYS A 294 14.36 -19.23 -6.65
CA LYS A 294 13.98 -20.64 -6.94
C LYS A 294 12.77 -21.13 -6.12
N GLY A 295 11.71 -20.32 -6.05
CA GLY A 295 10.48 -20.68 -5.35
C GLY A 295 10.53 -20.57 -3.82
N ARG A 296 11.62 -20.05 -3.26
CA ARG A 296 11.84 -19.89 -1.82
C ARG A 296 12.13 -18.44 -1.47
N LEU A 297 12.01 -18.08 -0.20
CA LEU A 297 12.36 -16.76 0.31
C LEU A 297 13.71 -16.80 1.02
N CYS A 298 14.65 -16.00 0.55
CA CYS A 298 15.96 -15.84 1.19
C CYS A 298 15.92 -14.60 2.09
N VAL A 299 16.19 -14.78 3.37
CA VAL A 299 16.17 -13.73 4.39
C VAL A 299 17.55 -13.62 5.04
N PRO A 300 18.39 -12.67 4.60
CA PRO A 300 19.62 -12.35 5.32
C PRO A 300 19.32 -11.76 6.70
N GLN A 301 20.20 -12.06 7.64
CA GLN A 301 20.10 -11.73 9.05
C GLN A 301 21.39 -11.06 9.53
N SER A 302 21.21 -10.02 10.33
CA SER A 302 22.33 -9.32 10.96
C SER A 302 22.02 -9.07 12.43
N LEU A 303 23.07 -8.99 13.23
CA LEU A 303 23.02 -8.56 14.62
C LEU A 303 23.16 -7.04 14.69
N TYR A 304 22.22 -6.38 15.36
CA TYR A 304 22.16 -4.93 15.46
C TYR A 304 22.38 -4.42 16.88
N SER A 305 23.34 -3.50 17.04
CA SER A 305 23.49 -2.61 18.19
C SER A 305 24.13 -1.33 17.68
N TRP A 306 23.37 -0.25 17.64
CA TRP A 306 23.84 1.03 17.11
C TRP A 306 25.20 1.42 17.74
N PRO A 307 26.24 1.76 16.95
CA PRO A 307 26.28 1.94 15.49
C PRO A 307 26.72 0.70 14.68
N PHE A 308 26.86 -0.47 15.31
CA PHE A 308 27.40 -1.69 14.72
C PHE A 308 26.34 -2.59 14.10
N PHE A 309 26.71 -3.17 12.95
CA PHE A 309 25.97 -4.24 12.27
C PHE A 309 26.96 -5.37 11.98
N VAL A 310 26.57 -6.59 12.31
CA VAL A 310 27.36 -7.79 12.00
C VAL A 310 26.47 -8.72 11.21
N ASP A 311 26.85 -9.00 9.96
CA ASP A 311 26.14 -9.98 9.15
C ASP A 311 26.43 -11.39 9.69
N VAL A 312 25.37 -12.16 9.89
CA VAL A 312 25.46 -13.51 10.47
C VAL A 312 24.95 -14.57 9.50
N GLY A 313 24.73 -14.19 8.25
CA GLY A 313 24.23 -15.07 7.19
C GLY A 313 22.74 -14.85 6.95
N GLY A 314 21.96 -15.92 6.90
CA GLY A 314 20.53 -15.84 6.65
C GLY A 314 19.83 -17.18 6.75
N GLU A 315 18.53 -17.16 6.52
CA GLU A 315 17.67 -18.34 6.49
C GLU A 315 16.82 -18.33 5.20
N ILE A 316 16.46 -19.51 4.73
CA ILE A 316 15.64 -19.72 3.54
C ILE A 316 14.31 -20.31 3.99
N TYR A 317 13.22 -19.58 3.76
CA TYR A 317 11.88 -20.10 3.98
C TYR A 317 11.37 -20.80 2.72
N ASP A 318 10.91 -22.02 2.91
CA ASP A 318 10.27 -22.85 1.89
C ASP A 318 8.74 -22.85 2.11
N PRO A 319 7.95 -22.25 1.20
CA PRO A 319 6.50 -22.20 1.34
C PRO A 319 5.82 -23.55 1.12
N GLU A 320 6.47 -24.54 0.49
CA GLU A 320 5.87 -25.86 0.25
C GLU A 320 5.87 -26.70 1.53
N THR A 321 6.94 -26.60 2.32
CA THR A 321 7.10 -27.33 3.58
C THR A 321 6.74 -26.51 4.81
N ASP A 322 6.40 -25.23 4.63
CA ASP A 322 6.14 -24.24 5.70
C ASP A 322 7.27 -24.27 6.75
N SER A 323 8.53 -24.19 6.29
CA SER A 323 9.68 -24.34 7.18
C SER A 323 10.88 -23.49 6.77
N TRP A 324 11.71 -23.16 7.77
CA TRP A 324 12.97 -22.43 7.58
C TRP A 324 14.14 -23.40 7.50
N ASN A 325 15.01 -23.15 6.52
CA ASN A 325 16.25 -23.89 6.29
C ASN A 325 17.43 -22.93 6.41
N GLU A 326 18.60 -23.48 6.70
CA GLU A 326 19.82 -22.69 6.75
C GLU A 326 20.19 -22.16 5.36
N MET A 327 20.53 -20.87 5.26
CA MET A 327 21.03 -20.32 4.01
C MET A 327 22.48 -20.80 3.75
N PRO A 328 22.79 -21.26 2.52
CA PRO A 328 24.14 -21.68 2.15
C PRO A 328 25.19 -20.59 2.40
N VAL A 329 26.41 -21.02 2.71
CA VAL A 329 27.57 -20.14 2.93
C VAL A 329 27.80 -19.25 1.70
N GLY A 330 28.11 -17.98 1.94
CA GLY A 330 28.31 -16.96 0.89
C GLY A 330 27.03 -16.33 0.35
N MET A 331 25.86 -16.94 0.52
CA MET A 331 24.59 -16.37 0.03
C MET A 331 23.99 -15.32 0.97
N GLY A 332 24.34 -15.36 2.26
CA GLY A 332 23.92 -14.37 3.25
C GLY A 332 24.89 -13.19 3.43
N GLU A 333 26.03 -13.20 2.74
CA GLU A 333 27.07 -12.15 2.85
C GLU A 333 26.83 -11.04 1.82
N GLY A 334 27.24 -9.81 2.15
CA GLY A 334 27.24 -8.69 1.20
C GLY A 334 25.85 -8.10 0.89
N TRP A 335 24.79 -8.60 1.53
CA TRP A 335 23.50 -7.91 1.51
C TRP A 335 23.65 -6.57 2.21
N PRO A 336 23.18 -5.46 1.61
CA PRO A 336 23.35 -4.16 2.22
C PRO A 336 22.54 -4.11 3.53
N ALA A 337 23.22 -4.29 4.66
CA ALA A 337 22.68 -3.91 5.98
C ALA A 337 22.28 -2.42 5.99
N ARG A 338 22.94 -1.62 5.12
CA ARG A 338 22.59 -0.24 4.78
C ARG A 338 21.62 -0.19 3.59
N GLN A 339 20.34 -0.49 3.81
CA GLN A 339 19.34 0.01 2.85
C GLN A 339 19.30 1.55 2.95
N ALA A 340 19.25 2.23 1.80
CA ALA A 340 19.18 3.68 1.70
C ALA A 340 18.04 4.23 2.59
N GLY A 341 18.40 5.02 3.61
CA GLY A 341 17.45 5.63 4.54
C GLY A 341 17.88 5.71 6.01
N THR A 342 19.04 5.16 6.38
CA THR A 342 19.77 5.56 7.60
C THR A 342 20.58 6.82 7.36
#